data_AF-A0A0L6VKB5-F1
#
_entry.id   AF-A0A0L6VKB5-F1
#
_cell.length_a   1.000
_cell.length_b   1.000
_cell.length_c   1.000
_cell.angle_alpha   90.00
_cell.angle_beta   90.00
_cell.angle_gamma   90.00
#
_symmetry.space_group_name_H-M   'P 1'
#
loop_
_entity.id
_entity.type
_entity.pdbx_description
1 polymer ?
#
loop_
_entity_poly.entity_id
_entity_poly.type
_entity_poly.pdbx_seq_one_letter_code
_entity_poly.pdbx_strand_id
1 'polypeptide(L)' 'QFSAVKPKTKFITSFNSYFLDPEPKFKAQQALRTFKKSGNVESYTQQFHVHAYNSAWSDNILVSLYCGGLKENI' A
#
# COMPACT_ATOMS: atom_id res chain seq x y z
N GLN A 1 -19.26 -35.24 -10.80
CA GLN A 1 -18.84 -34.63 -12.08
C GLN A 1 -18.04 -33.36 -11.75
N PHE A 2 -16.72 -33.35 -11.96
CA PHE A 2 -15.91 -32.14 -11.76
C PHE A 2 -15.81 -31.42 -13.10
N SER A 3 -16.41 -30.23 -13.18
CA SER A 3 -16.40 -29.39 -14.37
C SER A 3 -14.95 -28.96 -14.68
N ALA A 4 -14.42 -29.37 -15.83
CA ALA A 4 -13.09 -28.99 -16.28
C ALA A 4 -13.07 -27.49 -16.64
N VAL A 5 -12.63 -26.64 -15.70
CA VAL A 5 -12.42 -25.22 -15.97
C VAL A 5 -11.23 -25.07 -16.91
N LYS A 6 -11.48 -24.49 -18.09
CA LYS A 6 -10.48 -24.35 -19.17
C LYS A 6 -9.21 -23.62 -18.66
N PRO A 7 -8.00 -24.02 -19.09
CA PRO A 7 -6.74 -23.44 -18.58
C PRO A 7 -6.65 -21.92 -18.74
N LYS A 8 -7.22 -21.39 -19.83
CA LYS A 8 -7.24 -19.94 -20.12
C LYS A 8 -8.03 -19.13 -19.08
N THR A 9 -9.15 -19.66 -18.61
CA THR A 9 -9.94 -18.99 -17.56
C THR A 9 -9.21 -19.01 -16.22
N LYS A 10 -8.50 -20.09 -15.88
CA LYS A 10 -7.66 -20.11 -14.67
C LYS A 10 -6.53 -19.07 -14.71
N PHE A 11 -5.83 -18.93 -15.84
CA PHE A 11 -4.78 -17.94 -16.02
C PHE A 11 -5.29 -16.50 -15.90
N ILE A 12 -6.38 -16.17 -16.59
CA ILE A 12 -6.97 -14.82 -16.52
C ILE A 12 -7.42 -14.49 -15.10
N THR A 13 -8.06 -15.45 -14.40
CA THR A 13 -8.51 -15.22 -13.03
C THR A 13 -7.34 -15.03 -12.06
N SER A 14 -6.27 -15.82 -12.13
CA SER A 14 -5.12 -15.64 -11.23
C SER A 14 -4.35 -14.34 -11.54
N PHE A 15 -4.21 -14.00 -12.82
CA PHE A 15 -3.56 -12.77 -13.24
C PHE A 15 -4.36 -11.54 -12.76
N ASN A 16 -5.68 -11.56 -12.95
CA ASN A 16 -6.54 -10.49 -12.49
C ASN A 16 -6.62 -10.44 -10.97
N SER A 17 -6.66 -11.57 -10.25
CA SER A 17 -6.73 -11.53 -8.78
C SER A 17 -5.47 -10.92 -8.19
N TYR A 18 -4.29 -11.15 -8.77
CA TYR A 18 -3.04 -10.53 -8.31
C TYR A 18 -3.02 -9.00 -8.46
N PHE A 19 -3.55 -8.48 -9.58
CA PHE A 19 -3.62 -7.03 -9.83
C PHE A 19 -4.81 -6.33 -9.18
N LEU A 20 -5.91 -7.04 -9.02
CA LEU A 20 -7.13 -6.56 -8.38
C LEU A 20 -7.11 -6.79 -6.86
N ASP A 21 -6.11 -7.49 -6.34
CA ASP A 21 -6.00 -7.73 -4.91
C ASP A 21 -5.94 -6.38 -4.18
N PRO A 22 -6.90 -6.06 -3.31
CA PRO A 22 -6.81 -4.90 -2.45
C PRO A 22 -5.80 -5.13 -1.31
N GLU A 23 -5.31 -6.35 -1.10
CA GLU A 23 -4.42 -6.70 0.00
C GLU A 23 -3.09 -5.90 0.01
N PRO A 24 -2.39 -5.65 -1.13
CA PRO A 24 -1.23 -4.77 -1.17
C PRO A 24 -1.56 -3.32 -0.80
N LYS A 25 -2.74 -2.82 -1.21
CA LYS A 25 -3.20 -1.46 -0.88
C LYS A 25 -3.52 -1.37 0.61
N PHE A 26 -4.21 -2.35 1.16
CA PHE A 26 -4.55 -2.40 2.58
C PHE A 26 -3.29 -2.44 3.46
N LYS A 27 -2.29 -3.25 3.07
CA LYS A 27 -1.00 -3.31 3.75
C LYS A 27 -0.25 -1.98 3.70
N ALA A 28 -0.24 -1.31 2.54
CA ALA A 28 0.37 0.01 2.38
C ALA A 28 -0.31 1.08 3.26
N GLN A 29 -1.65 1.08 3.28
CA GLN A 29 -2.44 1.99 4.11
C GLN A 29 -2.24 1.74 5.60
N GLN A 30 -2.19 0.48 6.03
CA GLN A 30 -1.93 0.11 7.42
C GLN A 30 -0.53 0.56 7.85
N ALA A 31 0.49 0.30 7.01
CA ALA A 31 1.85 0.76 7.25
C ALA A 31 1.93 2.27 7.41
N LEU A 32 1.26 3.05 6.53
CA LEU A 32 1.21 4.52 6.59
C LEU A 32 0.55 5.07 7.86
N ARG A 33 -0.47 4.39 8.41
CA ARG A 33 -1.13 4.83 9.66
C ARG A 33 -0.26 4.60 10.89
N THR A 34 0.52 3.54 10.90
CA THR A 34 1.45 3.22 11.98
C THR A 34 2.81 3.88 11.78
N PHE A 35 2.99 4.64 10.69
CA PHE A 35 4.27 5.19 10.28
C PHE A 35 4.66 6.39 11.14
N LYS A 36 5.46 6.13 12.16
CA LYS A 36 6.12 7.16 12.96
C LYS A 36 7.54 7.35 12.46
N LYS A 37 8.07 8.59 12.51
CA LYS A 37 9.46 8.83 12.13
C LYS A 37 10.40 7.97 12.98
N SER A 38 11.18 7.12 12.31
CA SER A 38 12.32 6.41 12.89
C SER A 38 13.59 6.91 12.21
N GLY A 39 14.49 7.55 12.96
CA GLY A 39 15.74 8.10 12.41
C GLY A 39 15.62 9.54 11.91
N ASN A 40 16.31 9.86 10.81
CA ASN A 40 16.37 11.21 10.26
C ASN A 40 15.19 11.50 9.30
N VAL A 41 15.03 12.75 8.86
CA VAL A 41 13.90 13.16 8.01
C VAL A 41 14.00 12.59 6.60
N GLU A 42 15.21 12.36 6.09
CA GLU A 42 15.44 11.80 4.75
C GLU A 42 15.01 10.34 4.68
N SER A 43 15.47 9.50 5.63
CA SER A 43 15.09 8.09 5.72
C SER A 43 13.58 7.92 5.91
N TYR A 44 12.97 8.79 6.73
CA TYR A 44 11.54 8.85 6.90
C TYR A 44 10.79 9.15 5.60
N THR A 45 11.27 10.13 4.83
CA THR A 45 10.63 10.55 3.57
C THR A 45 10.72 9.46 2.51
N GLN A 46 11.86 8.81 2.38
CA GLN A 46 12.05 7.71 1.44
C GLN A 46 11.10 6.54 1.73
N GLN A 47 11.01 6.11 3.00
CA GLN A 47 10.12 5.02 3.38
C GLN A 47 8.64 5.40 3.23
N PHE A 48 8.26 6.64 3.58
CA PHE A 48 6.89 7.12 3.40
C PHE A 48 6.47 7.06 1.92
N HIS A 49 7.33 7.48 0.99
CA HIS A 49 7.03 7.47 -0.45
C HIS A 49 6.80 6.06 -1.02
N VAL A 50 7.55 5.06 -0.55
CA VAL A 50 7.38 3.65 -0.98
C VAL A 50 5.97 3.15 -0.67
N HIS A 51 5.42 3.54 0.48
CA HIS A 51 4.07 3.15 0.87
C HIS A 51 2.99 4.05 0.27
N ALA A 52 3.27 5.35 0.10
CA ALA A 52 2.36 6.32 -0.51
C ALA A 52 1.95 5.89 -1.92
N TYR A 53 2.92 5.52 -2.76
CA TYR A 53 2.70 5.05 -4.14
C TYR A 53 1.72 3.86 -4.21
N ASN A 54 1.78 2.96 -3.23
CA ASN A 54 0.97 1.74 -3.20
C ASN A 54 -0.38 1.89 -2.48
N SER A 55 -0.64 3.03 -1.84
CA SER A 55 -1.80 3.21 -0.94
C SER A 55 -3.11 3.58 -1.64
N ALA A 56 -3.05 4.09 -2.88
CA ALA A 56 -4.17 4.69 -3.61
C ALA A 56 -4.88 5.84 -2.86
N TRP A 57 -4.24 6.45 -1.85
CA TRP A 57 -4.75 7.63 -1.16
C TRP A 57 -4.43 8.92 -1.91
N SER A 58 -5.32 9.90 -1.76
CA SER A 58 -5.15 11.22 -2.34
C SER A 58 -4.08 12.03 -1.59
N ASP A 59 -3.47 12.98 -2.30
CA ASP A 59 -2.36 13.79 -1.79
C ASP A 59 -2.68 14.50 -0.48
N ASN A 60 -3.91 14.99 -0.29
CA ASN A 60 -4.32 15.63 0.96
C ASN A 60 -4.25 14.69 2.19
N ILE A 61 -4.58 13.40 2.01
CA ILE A 61 -4.49 12.39 3.07
C ILE A 61 -3.02 12.08 3.35
N LEU A 62 -2.22 11.92 2.30
CA LEU A 62 -0.78 11.63 2.40
C LEU A 62 -0.03 12.77 3.09
N VAL A 63 -0.29 14.02 2.72
CA VAL A 63 0.31 15.21 3.37
C VAL A 63 -0.03 15.26 4.85
N SER A 64 -1.30 15.01 5.22
CA SER A 64 -1.73 15.01 6.63
C SER A 64 -0.99 13.96 7.46
N LEU A 65 -0.82 12.75 6.91
CA LEU A 65 -0.10 11.66 7.58
C LEU A 65 1.39 11.94 7.70
N TYR A 66 2.01 12.48 6.65
CA TYR A 66 3.42 12.84 6.66
C TYR A 66 3.72 13.91 7.72
N CYS A 67 2.92 14.98 7.76
CA CYS A 67 3.07 16.04 8.76
C CYS A 67 2.77 15.54 10.19
N GLY A 68 1.77 14.65 10.35
CA GLY A 68 1.45 14.03 11.62
C GLY A 68 2.59 13.19 12.18
N GLY A 69 3.17 12.31 11.35
CA GLY A 69 4.28 11.43 11.76
C GLY A 69 5.59 12.18 12.08
N LEU A 70 5.80 13.37 11.50
CA LEU A 70 6.90 14.27 11.85
C LEU A 70 6.70 14.97 13.19
N LYS A 71 5.46 15.40 13.50
CA LYS A 71 5.13 16.10 14.75
C LYS A 71 5.19 15.21 15.99
N GLU A 72 4.87 13.92 15.85
CA GLU A 72 4.94 12.95 16.97
C GLU A 72 6.38 12.63 17.45
N ASN A 73 7.41 13.13 16.78
CA ASN A 73 8.83 12.89 17.10
C ASN A 73 9.58 14.15 17.57
N ILE A 74 8.86 15.19 17.99
CA ILE A 74 9.39 16.35 18.71
C ILE A 74 9.04 16.17 20.19
#